data_AF-A0A528D8U3-F1
#
_entry.id   AF-A0A528D8U3-F1
#
_cell.length_a   1.000
_cell.length_b   1.000
_cell.length_c   1.000
_cell.angle_alpha   90.00
_cell.angle_beta   90.00
_cell.angle_gamma   90.00
#
_symmetry.space_group_name_H-M   'P 1'
#
loop_
_entity.id
_entity.type
_entity.pdbx_description
1 polymer ?
#
loop_
_entity_poly.entity_id
_entity_poly.type
_entity_poly.pdbx_seq_one_letter_code
_entity_poly.pdbx_strand_id
1 'polypeptide(L)'
;MSGNTRPFTMVSPELHNSRRYLSLDDSGRTLMHYYVSGPHQTSCGCSQIKPAYAAADLLWPVEKYLDYRGKLFDAGLIAFDAATNEIYIERWFKHHCKGSWKFGKGLMTQICKIESDQLREQVEAEFASTDIGAQAMEAQEAEKEGSKPSVTNAHSRLASTRIMQRV
;
A
#
# COMPACT_ATOMS: atom_id res chain seq x y z
N MET A 1 -0.07 27.56 7.20
CA MET A 1 -0.66 26.26 6.82
C MET A 1 -0.11 25.22 7.79
N SER A 2 -0.99 24.42 8.40
CA SER A 2 -0.62 23.36 9.35
C SER A 2 0.40 22.40 8.73
N GLY A 3 1.46 22.07 9.46
CA GLY A 3 2.61 21.29 8.98
C GLY A 3 2.34 19.80 8.71
N ASN A 4 1.09 19.41 8.45
CA ASN A 4 0.70 18.02 8.22
C ASN A 4 -0.26 17.81 7.04
N THR A 5 -0.28 18.74 6.09
CA THR A 5 -0.99 18.53 4.82
C THR A 5 -0.15 17.61 3.93
N ARG A 6 -0.75 16.53 3.41
CA ARG A 6 -0.07 15.68 2.43
C ARG A 6 0.32 16.54 1.22
N PRO A 7 1.58 16.47 0.76
CA PRO A 7 1.98 17.13 -0.47
C PRO A 7 1.24 16.50 -1.66
N PHE A 8 1.21 17.21 -2.79
CA PHE A 8 0.66 16.65 -4.03
C PHE A 8 1.35 15.33 -4.40
N THR A 9 0.57 14.31 -4.76
CA THR A 9 1.13 13.09 -5.35
C THR A 9 1.78 13.44 -6.68
N MET A 10 3.05 13.06 -6.84
CA MET A 10 3.74 13.24 -8.13
C MET A 10 3.18 12.27 -9.16
N VAL A 11 2.67 12.77 -10.28
CA VAL A 11 2.29 11.94 -11.43
C VAL A 11 3.50 11.86 -12.37
N SER A 12 3.93 10.63 -12.70
CA SER A 12 5.03 10.43 -13.65
C SER A 12 4.64 10.96 -15.04
N PRO A 13 5.48 11.79 -15.71
CA PRO A 13 5.25 12.19 -17.09
C PRO A 13 5.12 11.00 -18.05
N GLU A 14 5.74 9.85 -17.72
CA GLU A 14 5.64 8.61 -18.51
C GLU A 14 4.20 8.10 -18.64
N LEU A 15 3.27 8.51 -17.76
CA LEU A 15 1.86 8.17 -17.88
C LEU A 15 1.30 8.55 -19.25
N HIS A 16 1.71 9.71 -19.79
CA HIS A 16 1.28 10.21 -21.09
C HIS A 16 1.91 9.47 -22.28
N ASN A 17 2.90 8.60 -22.04
CA ASN A 17 3.48 7.70 -23.04
C ASN A 17 2.92 6.26 -22.93
N SER A 18 2.15 5.97 -21.88
CA SER A 18 1.57 4.64 -21.65
C SER A 18 0.44 4.37 -22.64
N ARG A 19 0.60 3.35 -23.50
CA ARG A 19 -0.47 2.92 -24.42
C ARG A 19 -1.76 2.53 -23.70
N ARG A 20 -1.65 1.94 -22.50
CA ARG A 20 -2.79 1.59 -21.62
C ARG A 20 -3.58 2.82 -21.18
N TYR A 21 -2.87 3.91 -20.91
CA TYR A 21 -3.49 5.18 -20.52
C TYR A 21 -4.06 5.94 -21.72
N LEU A 22 -3.34 5.94 -22.84
CA LEU A 22 -3.75 6.60 -24.07
C LEU A 22 -4.95 5.93 -24.75
N SER A 23 -5.24 4.65 -24.47
CA SER A 23 -6.44 3.97 -24.98
C SER A 23 -7.73 4.41 -24.29
N LEU A 24 -7.65 5.13 -23.17
CA LEU A 24 -8.82 5.66 -22.46
C LEU A 24 -9.29 6.98 -23.09
N ASP A 25 -10.57 7.28 -22.96
CA ASP A 25 -11.11 8.61 -23.21
C ASP A 25 -10.84 9.56 -22.01
N ASP A 26 -11.34 10.79 -22.11
CA ASP A 26 -11.15 11.80 -21.07
C ASP A 26 -11.72 11.38 -19.72
N SER A 27 -12.86 10.67 -19.68
CA SER A 27 -13.43 10.20 -18.41
C SER A 27 -12.56 9.11 -17.79
N GLY A 28 -12.08 8.13 -18.57
CA GLY A 28 -11.14 7.13 -18.07
C GLY A 28 -9.86 7.77 -17.52
N ARG A 29 -9.31 8.76 -18.24
CA ARG A 29 -8.13 9.51 -17.78
C ARG A 29 -8.40 10.30 -16.50
N THR A 30 -9.56 10.96 -16.38
CA THR A 30 -10.00 11.63 -15.15
C THR A 30 -10.07 10.66 -13.97
N LEU A 31 -10.65 9.47 -14.17
CA LEU A 31 -10.76 8.47 -13.12
C LEU A 31 -9.38 7.97 -12.68
N MET A 32 -8.46 7.76 -13.62
CA MET A 32 -7.09 7.38 -13.30
C MET A 32 -6.39 8.44 -12.44
N HIS A 33 -6.53 9.72 -12.79
CA HIS A 33 -5.99 10.82 -11.97
C HIS A 33 -6.63 10.87 -10.58
N TYR A 34 -7.94 10.64 -10.47
CA TYR A 34 -8.63 10.55 -9.19
C TYR A 34 -8.06 9.43 -8.30
N TYR A 35 -7.74 8.25 -8.86
CA TYR A 35 -7.11 7.20 -8.05
C TYR A 35 -5.68 7.56 -7.62
N VAL A 36 -4.91 8.25 -8.45
CA VAL A 36 -3.52 8.61 -8.15
C VAL A 36 -3.40 9.77 -7.14
N SER A 37 -4.30 10.75 -7.19
CA SER A 37 -4.19 11.97 -6.38
C SER A 37 -5.43 12.32 -5.56
N GLY A 38 -6.43 11.44 -5.53
CA GLY A 38 -7.67 11.64 -4.80
C GLY A 38 -7.54 11.44 -3.29
N PRO A 39 -8.62 11.74 -2.54
CA PRO A 39 -8.59 11.75 -1.07
C PRO A 39 -8.41 10.37 -0.42
N HIS A 40 -8.69 9.29 -1.15
CA HIS A 40 -8.61 7.92 -0.64
C HIS A 40 -7.24 7.28 -0.84
N GLN A 41 -6.31 7.96 -1.50
CA GLN A 41 -5.01 7.43 -1.87
C GLN A 41 -4.16 7.00 -0.66
N THR A 42 -3.53 5.84 -0.76
CA THR A 42 -2.60 5.30 0.24
C THR A 42 -1.19 5.13 -0.31
N SER A 43 -0.17 5.16 0.53
CA SER A 43 1.22 5.06 0.07
C SER A 43 1.57 3.69 -0.55
N CYS A 44 0.79 2.64 -0.29
CA CYS A 44 0.96 1.33 -0.95
C CYS A 44 0.18 1.21 -2.28
N GLY A 45 -0.55 2.24 -2.71
CA GLY A 45 -1.25 2.25 -3.98
C GLY A 45 -2.56 1.44 -4.01
N CYS A 46 -2.94 0.86 -2.86
CA CYS A 46 -4.20 0.13 -2.69
C CYS A 46 -5.13 0.90 -1.75
N SER A 47 -6.32 1.25 -2.23
CA SER A 47 -7.25 2.12 -1.51
C SER A 47 -8.65 1.51 -1.48
N GLN A 48 -9.34 1.59 -0.34
CA GLN A 48 -10.74 1.23 -0.25
C GLN A 48 -11.60 2.43 -0.66
N ILE A 49 -12.38 2.28 -1.73
CA ILE A 49 -13.21 3.34 -2.31
C ILE A 49 -14.60 2.78 -2.64
N LYS A 50 -15.59 3.14 -1.82
CA LYS A 50 -16.98 2.77 -2.07
C LYS A 50 -17.50 3.50 -3.32
N PRO A 51 -18.24 2.84 -4.23
CA PRO A 51 -18.71 3.45 -5.47
C PRO A 51 -19.49 4.76 -5.27
N ALA A 52 -20.35 4.84 -4.25
CA ALA A 52 -21.11 6.05 -3.96
C ALA A 52 -20.22 7.24 -3.54
N TYR A 53 -19.11 6.98 -2.86
CA TYR A 53 -18.16 8.04 -2.47
C TYR A 53 -17.34 8.51 -3.68
N ALA A 54 -16.86 7.59 -4.51
CA ALA A 54 -16.18 7.97 -5.75
C ALA A 54 -17.09 8.75 -6.69
N ALA A 55 -18.35 8.31 -6.83
CA ALA A 55 -19.35 9.00 -7.64
C ALA A 55 -19.61 10.42 -7.12
N ALA A 56 -19.74 10.60 -5.81
CA ALA A 56 -19.92 11.91 -5.20
C ALA A 56 -18.69 12.82 -5.41
N ASP A 57 -17.48 12.32 -5.19
CA ASP A 57 -16.23 13.09 -5.37
C ASP A 57 -16.04 13.54 -6.83
N LEU A 58 -16.42 12.68 -7.78
CA LEU A 58 -16.29 12.93 -9.23
C LEU A 58 -17.47 13.71 -9.81
N LEU A 59 -18.55 13.92 -9.05
CA LEU A 59 -19.84 14.43 -9.53
C LEU A 59 -20.40 13.58 -10.70
N TRP A 60 -20.27 12.26 -10.59
CA TRP A 60 -20.74 11.30 -11.60
C TRP A 60 -21.92 10.47 -11.09
N PRO A 61 -22.76 9.94 -11.99
CA PRO A 61 -23.61 8.80 -11.67
C PRO A 61 -22.75 7.59 -11.25
N VAL A 62 -23.26 6.78 -10.32
CA VAL A 62 -22.55 5.57 -9.83
C VAL A 62 -22.27 4.60 -10.98
N GLU A 63 -23.21 4.46 -11.90
CA GLU A 63 -23.13 3.60 -13.08
C GLU A 63 -21.97 4.02 -13.98
N LYS A 64 -21.78 5.33 -14.17
CA LYS A 64 -20.65 5.88 -14.92
C LYS A 64 -19.34 5.53 -14.24
N TYR A 65 -19.24 5.69 -12.92
CA TYR A 65 -18.04 5.32 -12.17
C TYR A 65 -17.72 3.82 -12.33
N LEU A 66 -18.71 2.94 -12.20
CA LEU A 66 -18.53 1.50 -12.33
C LEU A 66 -18.09 1.10 -13.75
N ASP A 67 -18.69 1.70 -14.79
CA ASP A 67 -18.29 1.49 -16.19
C ASP A 67 -16.82 1.87 -16.42
N TYR A 68 -16.41 3.06 -16.01
CA TYR A 68 -15.03 3.50 -16.20
C TYR A 68 -14.04 2.74 -15.30
N ARG A 69 -14.43 2.28 -14.12
CA ARG A 69 -13.59 1.37 -13.32
C ARG A 69 -13.33 0.07 -14.08
N GLY A 70 -14.35 -0.49 -14.74
CA GLY A 70 -14.21 -1.64 -15.65
C GLY A 70 -13.23 -1.36 -16.78
N LYS A 71 -13.37 -0.23 -17.48
CA LYS A 71 -12.45 0.16 -18.56
C LYS A 71 -11.00 0.30 -18.11
N LEU A 72 -10.75 0.81 -16.90
CA LEU A 72 -9.41 0.91 -16.32
C LEU A 72 -8.83 -0.47 -16.00
N PHE A 73 -9.67 -1.39 -15.51
CA PHE A 73 -9.30 -2.78 -15.29
C PHE A 73 -8.95 -3.49 -16.60
N ASP A 74 -9.80 -3.37 -17.63
CA ASP A 74 -9.58 -3.96 -18.95
C ASP A 74 -8.32 -3.41 -19.64
N ALA A 75 -8.00 -2.13 -19.41
CA ALA A 75 -6.77 -1.51 -19.87
C ALA A 75 -5.52 -1.97 -19.08
N GLY A 76 -5.68 -2.75 -18.02
CA GLY A 76 -4.62 -3.18 -17.11
C GLY A 76 -3.98 -2.00 -16.38
N LEU A 77 -4.75 -0.98 -15.99
CA LEU A 77 -4.22 0.13 -15.18
C LEU A 77 -4.48 -0.08 -13.69
N ILE A 78 -5.49 -0.88 -13.35
CA ILE A 78 -5.87 -1.21 -11.98
C ILE A 78 -6.22 -2.69 -11.87
N ALA A 79 -6.09 -3.22 -10.66
CA ALA A 79 -6.83 -4.37 -10.17
C ALA A 79 -7.89 -3.89 -9.16
N PHE A 80 -9.00 -4.61 -9.01
CA PHE A 80 -10.01 -4.26 -8.00
C PHE A 80 -10.71 -5.49 -7.43
N ASP A 81 -11.23 -5.36 -6.22
CA ASP A 81 -12.10 -6.31 -5.56
C ASP A 81 -13.42 -5.61 -5.18
N ALA A 82 -14.53 -6.08 -5.76
CA ALA A 82 -15.85 -5.51 -5.50
C ALA A 82 -16.38 -5.84 -4.10
N ALA A 83 -15.94 -6.94 -3.49
CA ALA A 83 -16.42 -7.37 -2.17
C ALA A 83 -15.88 -6.45 -1.07
N THR A 84 -14.60 -6.08 -1.14
CA THR A 84 -13.94 -5.18 -0.18
C THR A 84 -13.95 -3.72 -0.63
N ASN A 85 -14.39 -3.44 -1.86
CA ASN A 85 -14.32 -2.12 -2.51
C ASN A 85 -12.89 -1.58 -2.60
N GLU A 86 -11.90 -2.45 -2.76
CA GLU A 86 -10.50 -2.05 -2.86
C GLU A 86 -10.03 -2.00 -4.31
N ILE A 87 -9.19 -1.03 -4.60
CA ILE A 87 -8.58 -0.80 -5.91
C ILE A 87 -7.08 -0.67 -5.72
N TYR A 88 -6.33 -1.45 -6.48
CA TYR A 88 -4.89 -1.35 -6.58
C TYR A 88 -4.49 -0.73 -7.92
N ILE A 89 -3.64 0.30 -7.88
CA ILE A 89 -3.04 0.87 -9.09
C ILE A 89 -1.88 -0.02 -9.52
N GLU A 90 -1.97 -0.65 -10.69
CA GLU A 90 -0.91 -1.55 -11.15
C GLU A 90 0.41 -0.83 -11.35
N ARG A 91 1.53 -1.51 -11.02
CA ARG A 91 2.89 -0.98 -11.17
C ARG A 91 3.12 0.26 -10.30
N TRP A 92 2.37 0.39 -9.21
CA TRP A 92 2.49 1.50 -8.28
C TRP A 92 3.95 1.67 -7.82
N PHE A 93 4.61 0.58 -7.44
CA PHE A 93 5.94 0.65 -6.85
C PHE A 93 7.04 0.97 -7.85
N LYS A 94 6.79 0.80 -9.17
CA LYS A 94 7.69 1.28 -10.22
C LYS A 94 7.91 2.80 -10.14
N HIS A 95 6.90 3.55 -9.69
CA HIS A 95 6.91 5.01 -9.70
C HIS A 95 6.94 5.62 -8.29
N HIS A 96 6.36 4.93 -7.30
CA HIS A 96 6.10 5.45 -5.96
C HIS A 96 6.87 4.73 -4.84
N CYS A 97 7.91 3.96 -5.17
CA CYS A 97 8.78 3.29 -4.20
C CYS A 97 10.16 3.95 -4.16
N LYS A 98 10.27 5.09 -3.46
CA LYS A 98 11.54 5.77 -3.18
C LYS A 98 11.62 6.11 -1.70
N GLY A 99 12.75 5.80 -1.06
CA GLY A 99 12.92 6.04 0.36
C GLY A 99 13.90 5.06 1.01
N SER A 100 13.82 4.98 2.33
CA SER A 100 14.62 4.05 3.15
C SER A 100 13.82 2.80 3.53
N TRP A 101 14.50 1.76 4.02
CA TRP A 101 13.87 0.56 4.58
C TRP A 101 12.82 0.88 5.67
N LYS A 102 12.99 1.97 6.44
CA LYS A 102 12.01 2.44 7.44
C LYS A 102 10.69 2.86 6.81
N PHE A 103 10.76 3.53 5.66
CA PHE A 103 9.57 3.83 4.86
C PHE A 103 8.94 2.55 4.34
N GLY A 104 9.76 1.60 3.86
CA GLY A 104 9.31 0.27 3.47
C GLY A 104 8.54 -0.48 4.56
N LYS A 105 9.00 -0.43 5.82
CA LYS A 105 8.28 -1.01 6.97
C LYS A 105 6.89 -0.37 7.18
N GLY A 106 6.78 0.94 6.93
CA GLY A 106 5.50 1.65 6.93
C GLY A 106 4.56 1.17 5.82
N LEU A 107 5.10 0.89 4.63
CA LEU A 107 4.34 0.29 3.53
C LEU A 107 3.86 -1.12 3.88
N MET A 108 4.72 -1.99 4.42
CA MET A 108 4.31 -3.33 4.87
C MET A 108 3.11 -3.28 5.83
N THR A 109 3.14 -2.33 6.77
CA THR A 109 2.03 -2.13 7.72
C THR A 109 0.73 -1.71 7.02
N GLN A 110 0.79 -0.96 5.93
CA GLN A 110 -0.40 -0.62 5.14
C GLN A 110 -0.86 -1.78 4.28
N ILE A 111 0.06 -2.54 3.69
CA ILE A 111 -0.24 -3.71 2.86
C ILE A 111 -0.99 -4.77 3.69
N CYS A 112 -0.55 -5.03 4.93
CA CYS A 112 -1.27 -5.96 5.84
C CYS A 112 -2.70 -5.52 6.19
N LYS A 113 -3.09 -4.26 5.92
CA LYS A 113 -4.46 -3.76 6.17
C LYS A 113 -5.38 -3.92 4.96
N ILE A 114 -4.86 -4.37 3.82
CA ILE A 114 -5.67 -4.67 2.63
C ILE A 114 -6.55 -5.88 2.97
N GLU A 115 -7.87 -5.70 2.86
CA GLU A 115 -8.86 -6.73 3.21
C GLU A 115 -8.94 -7.83 2.16
N SER A 116 -8.81 -7.48 0.87
CA SER A 116 -8.82 -8.41 -0.25
C SER A 116 -7.53 -9.23 -0.26
N ASP A 117 -7.64 -10.53 -0.02
CA ASP A 117 -6.50 -11.44 -0.05
C ASP A 117 -5.79 -11.41 -1.42
N GLN A 118 -6.57 -11.39 -2.51
CA GLN A 118 -6.03 -11.32 -3.88
C GLN A 118 -5.19 -10.04 -4.09
N LEU A 119 -5.75 -8.88 -3.74
CA LEU A 119 -5.02 -7.62 -3.91
C LEU A 119 -3.84 -7.54 -2.95
N ARG A 120 -3.99 -8.01 -1.72
CA ARG A 120 -2.91 -8.03 -0.74
C ARG A 120 -1.73 -8.86 -1.25
N GLU A 121 -1.96 -10.08 -1.70
CA GLU A 121 -0.92 -10.95 -2.27
C GLU A 121 -0.24 -10.30 -3.48
N GLN A 122 -1.01 -9.68 -4.38
CA GLN A 122 -0.47 -8.98 -5.54
C GLN A 122 0.42 -7.79 -5.13
N VAL A 123 -0.03 -6.98 -4.18
CA VAL A 123 0.69 -5.80 -3.68
C VAL A 123 1.94 -6.22 -2.91
N GLU A 124 1.87 -7.27 -2.09
CA GLU A 124 3.00 -7.87 -1.38
C GLU A 124 4.06 -8.35 -2.37
N ALA A 125 3.67 -9.09 -3.40
CA ALA A 125 4.58 -9.60 -4.42
C ALA A 125 5.26 -8.46 -5.19
N GLU A 126 4.51 -7.43 -5.62
CA GLU A 126 5.10 -6.29 -6.32
C GLU A 126 6.05 -5.51 -5.40
N PHE A 127 5.67 -5.28 -4.13
CA PHE A 127 6.53 -4.59 -3.17
C PHE A 127 7.81 -5.37 -2.89
N ALA A 128 7.72 -6.67 -2.67
CA ALA A 128 8.86 -7.57 -2.43
C ALA A 128 9.86 -7.58 -3.58
N SER A 129 9.42 -7.34 -4.82
CA SER A 129 10.28 -7.24 -5.98
C SER A 129 11.13 -5.96 -6.07
N THR A 130 10.91 -5.00 -5.15
CA THR A 130 11.67 -3.73 -5.11
C THR A 130 12.83 -3.79 -4.13
N ASP A 131 13.88 -2.99 -4.37
CA ASP A 131 15.02 -2.87 -3.47
C ASP A 131 14.60 -2.46 -2.04
N ILE A 132 13.63 -1.54 -1.92
CA ILE A 132 13.11 -1.08 -0.62
C ILE A 132 12.32 -2.19 0.07
N GLY A 133 11.54 -2.97 -0.68
CA GLY A 133 10.81 -4.10 -0.14
C GLY A 133 11.73 -5.19 0.40
N ALA A 134 12.74 -5.57 -0.39
CA ALA A 134 13.77 -6.52 0.04
C ALA A 134 14.47 -6.05 1.33
N GLN A 135 14.93 -4.79 1.38
CA GLN A 135 15.59 -4.23 2.56
C GLN A 135 14.67 -4.15 3.78
N ALA A 136 13.38 -3.83 3.60
CA ALA A 136 12.43 -3.73 4.70
C ALA A 136 12.11 -5.10 5.31
N MET A 137 11.98 -6.14 4.47
CA MET A 137 11.76 -7.50 4.93
C MET A 137 12.99 -8.05 5.67
N GLU A 138 14.20 -7.88 5.11
CA GLU A 138 15.45 -8.27 5.76
C GLU A 138 15.60 -7.59 7.13
N ALA A 139 15.34 -6.28 7.19
CA ALA A 139 15.39 -5.55 8.45
C ALA A 139 14.35 -6.05 9.48
N GLN A 140 13.14 -6.40 9.03
CA GLN A 140 12.10 -6.94 9.91
C GLN A 140 12.47 -8.34 10.43
N GLU A 141 13.10 -9.17 9.61
CA GLU A 141 13.59 -10.50 10.00
C GLU A 141 14.73 -10.37 11.01
N ALA A 142 15.72 -9.51 10.75
CA ALA A 142 16.83 -9.24 11.67
C ALA A 142 16.32 -8.72 13.03
N GLU A 143 15.32 -7.84 13.05
CA GLU A 143 14.67 -7.38 14.29
C GLU A 143 13.96 -8.52 15.03
N LYS A 144 13.23 -9.39 14.31
CA LYS A 144 12.57 -10.56 14.90
C LYS A 144 13.58 -11.53 15.51
N GLU A 145 14.69 -11.79 14.84
CA GLU A 145 15.77 -12.65 15.32
C GLU A 145 16.49 -12.07 16.54
N GLY A 146 16.79 -10.78 16.53
CA GLY A 146 17.38 -10.09 17.69
C GLY A 146 16.45 -10.01 18.90
N SER A 147 15.13 -10.11 18.69
CA SER A 147 14.13 -10.12 19.76
C SER A 147 13.90 -11.50 20.40
N LYS A 148 14.40 -12.59 19.81
CA LYS A 148 14.27 -13.93 20.39
C LYS A 148 15.01 -13.94 21.73
N PRO A 149 14.35 -14.30 22.85
CA PRO A 149 15.02 -14.35 24.14
C PRO A 149 16.15 -15.36 24.09
N SER A 150 17.38 -14.90 24.27
CA SER A 150 18.55 -15.76 24.40
C SER A 150 18.31 -16.77 25.52
N VAL A 151 18.42 -18.07 25.20
CA VAL A 151 18.28 -19.19 26.14
C VAL A 151 19.23 -19.03 27.34
N THR A 152 20.34 -18.30 27.17
CA THR A 152 21.32 -18.01 28.21
C THR A 152 20.78 -17.08 29.32
N ASN A 153 19.74 -16.29 29.06
CA ASN A 153 19.17 -15.34 30.03
C ASN A 153 18.06 -15.92 30.92
N ALA A 154 17.60 -17.14 30.66
CA ALA A 154 16.57 -17.79 31.47
C ALA A 154 17.09 -18.22 32.86
N HIS A 155 18.37 -18.59 32.96
CA HIS A 155 18.98 -19.03 34.22
C HIS A 155 19.36 -17.88 35.18
N SER A 156 19.51 -16.65 34.69
CA SER A 156 19.91 -15.49 35.50
C SER A 156 18.78 -14.91 36.36
N ARG A 157 17.51 -15.09 35.94
CA ARG A 157 16.34 -14.55 36.65
C ARG A 157 15.90 -15.38 37.86
N LEU A 158 16.26 -16.68 37.91
CA LEU A 158 16.02 -17.54 39.07
C LEU A 158 17.07 -17.31 40.17
N ALA A 159 18.28 -16.90 39.83
CA ALA A 159 19.36 -16.62 40.79
C ALA A 159 19.23 -15.25 41.49
N SER A 160 18.37 -14.36 40.98
CA SER A 160 18.17 -13.00 41.49
C SER A 160 16.90 -12.82 42.33
N THR A 161 16.15 -13.91 42.58
CA THR A 161 15.00 -13.85 43.49
C THR A 161 15.50 -13.85 44.94
N ARG A 162 15.26 -12.74 45.65
CA ARG A 162 15.62 -12.46 47.07
C ARG A 162 15.05 -13.42 48.13
N ILE A 163 14.61 -14.63 47.76
CA ILE A 163 13.97 -15.59 48.67
C ILE A 163 14.97 -16.57 49.31
N MET A 164 16.22 -16.67 48.82
CA MET A 164 17.24 -17.60 49.36
C MET A 164 18.52 -16.93 49.90
N GLN A 165 18.47 -15.68 50.36
CA GLN A 165 19.63 -15.01 50.98
C GLN A 165 19.59 -14.89 52.52
N ARG A 166 18.73 -15.67 53.18
CA ARG A 166 18.75 -15.81 54.64
C ARG A 166 18.57 -17.27 55.06
N VAL A 167 19.68 -17.97 55.24
CA VAL A 167 19.99 -18.79 56.44
C VAL A 167 21.48 -18.68 56.67
#